data_AF-W7SMT5-F1
#
_entry.id   AF-W7SMT5-F1
#
_cell.length_a   1.000
_cell.length_b   1.000
_cell.length_c   1.000
_cell.angle_alpha   90.00
_cell.angle_beta   90.00
_cell.angle_gamma   90.00
#
_symmetry.space_group_name_H-M   'P 1'
#
loop_
_entity.id
_entity.type
_entity.pdbx_description
1 polymer ?
#
loop_
_entity_poly.entity_id
_entity_poly.type
_entity_poly.pdbx_seq_one_letter_code
_entity_poly.pdbx_strand_id
1 'polypeptide(L)'
;MTNTIADVSRLTPDQRAGHACVSCHRSPVVAKSVGKLDGIHLIACDDRRRNLCAREVYWLETPCPRWCSGDHHDDDMTDDRTHFSDWQGVVLLTLEDGVRMTSSGEHDRLCQAEYVSVSLEQGAREVSPQIWCGKGGSSTGWHLTVEEAREFATVLNEAASLADAATPCVTSQEAPAVPTVAATQAA
;
A
#
# COMPACT_ATOMS: atom_id res chain seq x y z
N MET A 1 16.43 -10.07 30.31
CA MET A 1 16.98 -8.78 29.87
C MET A 1 16.08 -7.68 30.37
N THR A 2 16.46 -7.04 31.48
CA THR A 2 15.79 -5.88 32.06
C THR A 2 16.23 -4.63 31.30
N ASN A 3 15.46 -4.22 30.30
CA ASN A 3 15.69 -2.95 29.60
C ASN A 3 15.24 -1.80 30.52
N THR A 4 16.17 -1.32 31.35
CA THR A 4 15.94 -0.16 32.21
C THR A 4 16.09 1.09 31.37
N ILE A 5 15.01 1.52 30.71
CA ILE A 5 14.92 2.87 30.15
C ILE A 5 14.77 3.81 31.35
N ALA A 6 15.89 4.33 31.83
CA ALA A 6 15.94 5.22 32.98
C ALA A 6 15.92 6.71 32.59
N ASP A 7 15.95 7.04 31.29
CA ASP A 7 16.17 8.40 30.80
C ASP A 7 15.35 8.72 29.54
N VAL A 8 14.44 9.68 29.67
CA VAL A 8 13.55 10.17 28.60
C VAL A 8 14.31 10.90 27.49
N SER A 9 15.48 11.48 27.79
CA SER A 9 16.28 12.21 26.81
C SER A 9 16.81 11.28 25.70
N ARG A 10 16.94 9.98 26.00
CA ARG A 10 17.40 8.94 25.07
C ARG A 10 16.29 8.42 24.14
N LEU A 11 15.03 8.79 24.40
CA LEU A 11 13.91 8.44 23.54
C LEU A 11 13.89 9.29 22.27
N THR A 12 13.41 8.74 21.17
CA THR A 12 13.08 9.53 19.97
C THR A 12 11.80 10.34 20.18
N PRO A 13 11.52 11.38 19.35
CA PRO A 13 10.24 12.08 19.39
C PRO A 13 9.03 11.14 19.31
N ASP A 14 9.09 10.10 18.47
CA ASP A 14 8.00 9.12 18.31
C ASP A 14 7.83 8.21 19.52
N GLN A 15 8.92 7.82 20.19
CA GLN A 15 8.84 7.06 21.44
C GLN A 15 8.25 7.91 22.56
N ARG A 16 8.58 9.21 22.61
CA ARG A 16 7.97 10.16 23.56
C ARG A 16 6.49 10.42 23.29
N ALA A 17 6.08 10.37 22.02
CA ALA A 17 4.67 10.49 21.64
C ALA A 17 3.87 9.20 21.89
N GLY A 18 4.52 8.09 22.25
CA GLY A 18 3.87 6.79 22.36
C GLY A 18 3.44 6.22 21.00
N HIS A 19 4.14 6.59 19.93
CA HIS A 19 3.89 6.08 18.57
C HIS A 19 4.90 5.00 18.16
N ALA A 20 5.97 4.82 18.92
CA ALA A 20 7.01 3.84 18.64
C ALA A 20 7.36 3.01 19.86
N CYS A 21 7.70 1.74 19.61
CA CYS A 21 8.21 0.81 20.60
C CYS A 21 9.51 1.36 21.19
N VAL A 22 9.57 1.41 22.51
CA VAL A 22 10.76 1.90 23.24
C VAL A 22 11.99 1.00 23.11
N SER A 23 11.82 -0.24 22.66
CA SER A 23 12.92 -1.19 22.44
C SER A 23 13.44 -1.17 21.01
N CYS A 24 12.55 -1.09 20.00
CA CYS A 24 12.93 -1.29 18.60
C CYS A 24 12.65 -0.10 17.67
N HIS A 25 12.11 1.00 18.20
CA HIS A 25 11.78 2.22 17.45
C HIS A 25 10.71 2.06 16.35
N ARG A 26 10.18 0.85 16.12
CA ARG A 26 9.07 0.62 15.17
C ARG A 26 7.73 1.02 15.75
N SER A 27 6.79 1.42 14.89
CA SER A 27 5.37 1.58 15.28
C SER A 27 4.76 0.19 15.50
N PRO A 28 4.34 -0.17 16.72
CA PRO A 28 3.81 -1.50 16.96
C PRO A 28 2.40 -1.62 16.39
N VAL A 29 2.16 -2.66 15.59
CA VAL A 29 0.81 -3.03 15.12
C VAL A 29 -0.13 -3.33 16.29
N VAL A 30 0.42 -3.94 17.36
CA VAL A 30 -0.26 -4.11 18.65
C VAL A 30 0.67 -3.61 19.74
N ALA A 31 0.32 -2.47 20.32
CA ALA A 31 1.07 -1.84 21.40
C ALA A 31 0.75 -2.49 22.76
N LYS A 32 1.78 -2.84 23.52
CA LYS A 32 1.68 -3.18 24.94
C LYS A 32 2.22 -2.01 25.75
N SER A 33 1.45 -1.48 26.68
CA SER A 33 1.98 -0.48 27.62
C SER A 33 3.03 -1.14 28.51
N VAL A 34 4.20 -0.51 28.62
CA VAL A 34 5.31 -0.99 29.46
C VAL A 34 5.56 -0.12 30.69
N GLY A 35 4.82 0.98 30.83
CA GLY A 35 4.85 1.83 32.01
C GLY A 35 4.77 3.32 31.68
N LYS A 36 5.12 4.14 32.67
CA LYS A 36 5.27 5.58 32.52
C LYS A 36 6.66 6.01 32.96
N LEU A 37 7.27 6.92 32.21
CA LEU A 37 8.53 7.58 32.58
C LEU A 37 8.36 9.09 32.40
N ASP A 38 8.54 9.87 33.47
CA ASP A 38 8.26 11.31 33.52
C ASP A 38 6.90 11.71 32.91
N GLY A 39 5.87 10.92 33.20
CA GLY A 39 4.51 11.15 32.70
C GLY A 39 4.27 10.68 31.25
N ILE A 40 5.31 10.27 30.53
CA ILE A 40 5.20 9.72 29.17
C ILE A 40 4.77 8.27 29.23
N HIS A 41 3.72 7.93 28.48
CA HIS A 41 3.27 6.56 28.30
C HIS A 41 4.21 5.81 27.36
N LEU A 42 4.93 4.83 27.90
CA LEU A 42 5.83 4.01 27.12
C LEU A 42 5.09 2.78 26.57
N ILE A 43 5.29 2.50 25.30
CA ILE A 43 4.75 1.31 24.63
C ILE A 43 5.87 0.44 24.09
N ALA A 44 5.63 -0.86 24.01
CA ALA A 44 6.47 -1.82 23.32
C ALA A 44 5.64 -2.69 22.37
N CYS A 45 6.32 -3.40 21.48
CA CYS A 45 5.69 -4.47 20.71
C CYS A 45 5.10 -5.53 21.64
N ASP A 46 3.92 -6.06 21.32
CA ASP A 46 3.39 -7.25 21.97
C ASP A 46 4.37 -8.44 21.88
N ASP A 47 4.30 -9.34 22.86
CA ASP A 47 5.23 -10.44 23.06
C ASP A 47 5.27 -11.41 21.87
N ARG A 48 4.17 -11.52 21.10
CA ARG A 48 4.10 -12.33 19.86
C ARG A 48 5.00 -11.82 18.75
N ARG A 49 5.44 -10.56 18.81
CA ARG A 49 6.33 -9.92 17.84
C ARG A 49 7.63 -9.45 18.48
N ARG A 50 7.99 -9.96 19.66
CA ARG A 50 9.25 -9.63 20.34
C ARG A 50 10.48 -9.92 19.46
N ASN A 51 10.39 -10.96 18.63
CA ASN A 51 11.42 -11.40 17.68
C ASN A 51 11.74 -10.30 16.64
N LEU A 52 10.72 -9.57 16.20
CA LEU A 52 10.82 -8.45 15.28
C LEU A 52 11.45 -7.21 15.92
N CYS A 53 11.38 -7.13 17.26
CA CYS A 53 11.75 -5.95 18.03
C CYS A 53 13.12 -6.09 18.71
N ALA A 54 13.89 -7.14 18.42
CA ALA A 54 15.14 -7.43 19.13
C ALA A 54 16.24 -8.11 18.29
N ARG A 55 16.00 -8.43 17.02
CA ARG A 55 17.01 -9.17 16.25
C ARG A 55 17.94 -8.20 15.53
N GLU A 56 19.17 -8.09 16.05
CA GLU A 56 20.32 -7.65 15.27
C GLU A 56 20.53 -8.68 14.16
N VAL A 57 20.05 -8.36 12.97
CA VAL A 57 20.31 -9.16 11.77
C VAL A 57 21.57 -8.59 11.13
N TYR A 58 22.56 -9.42 10.84
CA TYR A 58 23.91 -8.90 10.52
C TYR A 58 23.95 -7.99 9.27
N TRP A 59 22.98 -8.15 8.37
CA TRP A 59 22.90 -7.36 7.14
C TRP A 59 22.12 -6.06 7.31
N LEU A 60 21.48 -5.82 8.45
CA LEU A 60 20.82 -4.56 8.77
C LEU A 60 21.85 -3.58 9.35
N GLU A 61 22.31 -2.64 8.53
CA GLU A 61 23.19 -1.56 8.98
C GLU A 61 22.47 -0.51 9.84
N THR A 62 21.15 -0.39 9.67
CA THR A 62 20.29 0.54 10.41
C THR A 62 18.99 -0.15 10.86
N PRO A 63 18.32 0.37 11.91
CA PRO A 63 17.00 -0.14 12.30
C PRO A 63 16.01 -0.06 11.13
N CYS A 64 15.11 -1.04 11.05
CA CYS A 64 14.12 -1.06 9.97
C CYS A 64 13.29 0.23 9.93
N PRO A 65 12.93 0.70 8.71
CA PRO A 65 12.01 1.81 8.56
C PRO A 65 10.70 1.59 9.32
N ARG A 66 10.05 2.67 9.76
CA ARG A 66 8.82 2.60 10.56
C ARG A 66 7.64 1.87 9.88
N TRP A 67 7.65 1.85 8.55
CA TRP A 67 6.64 1.21 7.72
C TRP A 67 6.96 -0.25 7.43
N CYS A 68 8.16 -0.73 7.78
CA CYS A 68 8.57 -2.11 7.55
C CYS A 68 7.88 -3.06 8.55
N SER A 69 7.12 -4.01 8.00
CA SER A 69 6.44 -5.07 8.72
C SER A 69 7.12 -6.44 8.55
N GLY A 70 8.24 -6.50 7.85
CA GLY A 70 8.92 -7.75 7.51
C GLY A 70 9.61 -8.44 8.68
N ASP A 71 9.50 -9.77 8.69
CA ASP A 71 10.38 -10.67 9.42
C ASP A 71 11.72 -10.75 8.67
N HIS A 72 12.83 -10.54 9.38
CA HIS A 72 14.18 -10.56 8.81
C HIS A 72 15.05 -11.57 9.56
N HIS A 73 15.82 -12.34 8.81
CA HIS A 73 16.69 -13.39 9.34
C HIS A 73 18.10 -13.29 8.77
N ASP A 74 19.08 -13.82 9.50
CA ASP A 74 20.47 -13.83 9.04
C ASP A 74 20.65 -14.73 7.81
N ASP A 75 19.81 -15.74 7.65
CA ASP A 75 19.79 -16.66 6.52
C ASP A 75 18.96 -16.18 5.32
N ASP A 76 18.40 -14.96 5.37
CA ASP A 76 17.77 -14.36 4.20
C ASP A 76 18.78 -14.28 3.03
N MET A 77 18.37 -14.82 1.87
CA MET A 77 19.15 -14.75 0.64
C MET A 77 19.35 -13.29 0.25
N THR A 78 20.44 -12.98 -0.44
CA THR A 78 20.77 -11.58 -0.79
C THR A 78 19.61 -10.83 -1.45
N ASP A 79 18.85 -11.51 -2.31
CA ASP A 79 17.73 -10.91 -3.05
C ASP A 79 16.45 -10.79 -2.21
N ASP A 80 16.34 -11.55 -1.11
CA ASP A 80 15.20 -11.51 -0.17
C ASP A 80 15.40 -10.49 0.96
N ARG A 81 16.59 -9.86 1.03
CA ARG A 81 16.92 -8.82 2.02
C ARG A 81 16.26 -7.50 1.66
N THR A 82 14.96 -7.45 1.90
CA THR A 82 14.11 -6.31 1.57
C THR A 82 13.20 -5.98 2.75
N HIS A 83 13.07 -4.69 3.03
CA HIS A 83 11.99 -4.17 3.86
C HIS A 83 10.71 -4.09 3.04
N PHE A 84 9.60 -4.58 3.59
CA PHE A 84 8.28 -4.47 2.97
C PHE A 84 7.25 -3.96 3.97
N SER A 85 6.23 -3.28 3.46
CA SER A 85 5.09 -2.77 4.22
C SER A 85 3.92 -3.76 4.23
N ASP A 86 3.20 -3.85 5.36
CA ASP A 86 1.91 -4.54 5.47
C ASP A 86 0.75 -3.64 5.04
N TRP A 87 0.97 -2.33 4.99
CA TRP A 87 0.07 -1.41 4.30
C TRP A 87 0.09 -1.67 2.80
N GLN A 88 -1.11 -1.76 2.24
CA GLN A 88 -1.37 -1.94 0.83
C GLN A 88 -2.53 -1.03 0.41
N GLY A 89 -2.30 -0.17 -0.58
CA GLY A 89 -3.35 0.57 -1.27
C GLY A 89 -3.93 -0.28 -2.40
N VAL A 90 -5.26 -0.40 -2.47
CA VAL A 90 -5.93 -1.22 -3.49
C VAL A 90 -6.96 -0.38 -4.25
N VAL A 91 -6.88 -0.41 -5.58
CA VAL A 91 -7.87 0.21 -6.47
C VAL A 91 -8.50 -0.88 -7.33
N LEU A 92 -9.80 -1.14 -7.15
CA LEU A 92 -10.51 -2.14 -7.95
C LEU A 92 -10.69 -1.64 -9.39
N LEU A 93 -10.39 -2.49 -10.36
CA LEU A 93 -10.49 -2.20 -11.79
C LEU A 93 -11.80 -2.78 -12.34
N THR A 94 -12.88 -2.00 -12.28
CA THR A 94 -14.22 -2.47 -12.68
C THR A 94 -14.39 -2.70 -14.19
N LEU A 95 -13.45 -2.21 -15.00
CA LEU A 95 -13.44 -2.42 -16.45
C LEU A 95 -12.69 -3.68 -16.88
N GLU A 96 -11.93 -4.28 -15.97
CA GLU A 96 -11.15 -5.50 -16.23
C GLU A 96 -11.96 -6.74 -15.88
N ASP A 97 -11.67 -7.85 -16.56
CA ASP A 97 -12.27 -9.14 -16.25
C ASP A 97 -11.85 -9.63 -14.86
N GLY A 98 -12.77 -10.35 -14.19
CA GLY A 98 -12.46 -10.97 -12.91
C GLY A 98 -11.38 -12.05 -13.04
N VAL A 99 -10.44 -12.07 -12.09
CA VAL A 99 -9.35 -13.05 -12.04
C VAL A 99 -9.80 -14.27 -11.26
N ARG A 100 -9.52 -15.47 -11.80
CA ARG A 100 -9.71 -16.73 -11.08
C ARG A 100 -8.58 -16.92 -10.08
N MET A 101 -8.92 -16.99 -8.80
CA MET A 101 -7.96 -17.40 -7.79
C MET A 101 -7.81 -18.91 -7.79
N THR A 102 -6.58 -19.38 -7.88
CA THR A 102 -6.25 -20.77 -7.56
C THR A 102 -6.08 -20.86 -6.05
N SER A 103 -7.13 -21.21 -5.31
CA SER A 103 -6.94 -21.69 -3.94
C SER A 103 -6.21 -23.03 -4.00
N SER A 104 -5.26 -23.26 -3.11
CA SER A 104 -4.48 -24.50 -2.98
C SER A 104 -5.30 -25.71 -2.48
N GLY A 105 -6.59 -25.72 -2.75
CA GLY A 105 -7.55 -26.74 -2.38
C GLY A 105 -8.60 -26.83 -3.46
N GLU A 106 -8.69 -28.01 -4.04
CA GLU A 106 -9.64 -28.40 -5.07
C GLU A 106 -11.07 -28.06 -4.61
N HIS A 107 -11.85 -27.37 -5.46
CA HIS A 107 -13.33 -27.20 -5.43
C HIS A 107 -13.95 -25.83 -5.15
N ASP A 108 -13.19 -24.73 -5.00
CA ASP A 108 -13.82 -23.39 -5.04
C ASP A 108 -13.06 -22.42 -5.95
N ARG A 109 -13.59 -22.20 -7.16
CA ARG A 109 -13.08 -21.20 -8.10
C ARG A 109 -13.62 -19.84 -7.66
N LEU A 110 -12.96 -19.22 -6.71
CA LEU A 110 -13.26 -17.85 -6.35
C LEU A 110 -12.79 -16.93 -7.47
N CYS A 111 -13.73 -16.22 -8.11
CA CYS A 111 -13.42 -15.10 -8.97
C CYS A 111 -13.39 -13.83 -8.12
N GLN A 112 -12.35 -13.02 -8.26
CA GLN A 112 -12.29 -11.68 -7.67
C GLN A 112 -12.22 -10.63 -8.77
N ALA A 113 -12.67 -9.41 -8.46
CA ALA A 113 -12.38 -8.26 -9.30
C ALA A 113 -10.86 -8.07 -9.41
N GLU A 114 -10.40 -7.68 -10.58
CA GLU A 114 -9.01 -7.28 -10.76
C GLU A 114 -8.74 -5.95 -10.02
N TYR A 115 -7.49 -5.71 -9.64
CA TYR A 115 -7.11 -4.51 -8.91
C TYR A 115 -5.70 -4.02 -9.26
N VAL A 116 -5.44 -2.74 -9.03
CA VAL A 116 -4.08 -2.22 -8.85
C VAL A 116 -3.75 -2.26 -7.38
N SER A 117 -2.54 -2.70 -7.06
CA SER A 117 -2.02 -2.74 -5.72
C SER A 117 -0.77 -1.87 -5.59
N VAL A 118 -0.66 -1.19 -4.45
CA VAL A 118 0.44 -0.27 -4.14
C VAL A 118 0.99 -0.61 -2.77
N SER A 119 2.31 -0.77 -2.66
CA SER A 119 3.01 -1.07 -1.40
C SER A 119 4.36 -0.34 -1.35
N LEU A 120 4.99 -0.38 -0.17
CA LEU A 120 6.34 0.15 0.03
C LEU A 120 7.33 -1.01 0.14
N GLU A 121 8.43 -0.88 -0.59
CA GLU A 121 9.55 -1.82 -0.59
C GLU A 121 10.87 -1.06 -0.51
N GLN A 122 11.89 -1.67 0.08
CA GLN A 122 13.25 -1.12 0.09
C GLN A 122 14.25 -2.25 0.25
N GLY A 123 15.13 -2.43 -0.73
CA GLY A 123 16.25 -3.36 -0.60
C GLY A 123 17.21 -2.95 0.52
N ALA A 124 17.87 -3.90 1.16
CA ALA A 124 18.76 -3.64 2.30
C ALA A 124 19.93 -2.68 1.99
N ARG A 125 20.31 -2.55 0.71
CA ARG A 125 21.38 -1.64 0.24
C ARG A 125 20.85 -0.35 -0.36
N GLU A 126 19.54 -0.19 -0.45
CA GLU A 126 18.91 0.98 -1.02
C GLU A 126 18.80 2.08 0.04
N VAL A 127 19.05 3.32 -0.37
CA VAL A 127 19.05 4.48 0.54
C VAL A 127 17.66 5.05 0.80
N SER A 128 16.69 4.71 -0.05
CA SER A 128 15.34 5.25 -0.01
C SER A 128 14.31 4.17 -0.39
N PRO A 129 13.09 4.21 0.17
CA PRO A 129 12.02 3.31 -0.25
C PRO A 129 11.61 3.55 -1.69
N GLN A 130 11.11 2.49 -2.30
CA GLN A 130 10.42 2.46 -3.57
C GLN A 130 8.94 2.15 -3.35
N ILE A 131 8.11 2.65 -4.24
CA ILE A 131 6.69 2.33 -4.33
C ILE A 131 6.55 1.24 -5.38
N TRP A 132 6.16 0.05 -4.95
CA TRP A 132 5.72 -0.98 -5.89
C TRP A 132 4.27 -0.68 -6.29
N CYS A 133 3.99 -0.76 -7.60
CA CYS A 133 2.67 -0.60 -8.18
C CYS A 133 2.46 -1.68 -9.23
N GLY A 134 1.49 -2.57 -9.02
CA GLY A 134 1.29 -3.73 -9.89
C GLY A 134 -0.17 -4.16 -10.03
N LYS A 135 -0.42 -5.04 -11.00
CA LYS A 135 -1.74 -5.62 -11.26
C LYS A 135 -1.97 -6.86 -10.40
N GLY A 136 -3.06 -6.87 -9.65
CA GLY A 136 -3.45 -7.93 -8.75
C GLY A 136 -2.39 -8.25 -7.70
N GLY A 137 -2.30 -9.53 -7.32
CA GLY A 137 -1.21 -10.08 -6.52
C GLY A 137 -0.07 -10.65 -7.38
N SER A 138 0.09 -10.18 -8.62
CA SER A 138 1.14 -10.67 -9.51
C SER A 138 2.49 -10.02 -9.19
N SER A 139 3.58 -10.64 -9.62
CA SER A 139 4.92 -10.01 -9.62
C SER A 139 5.13 -9.06 -10.82
N THR A 140 4.06 -8.70 -11.54
CA THR A 140 4.14 -7.81 -12.71
C THR A 140 3.70 -6.41 -12.32
N GLY A 141 4.63 -5.48 -12.37
CA GLY A 141 4.41 -4.08 -12.00
C GLY A 141 5.64 -3.23 -12.22
N TRP A 142 5.65 -2.08 -11.58
CA TRP A 142 6.74 -1.12 -11.63
C TRP A 142 7.17 -0.74 -10.21
N HIS A 143 8.46 -0.46 -10.05
CA HIS A 143 8.99 0.24 -8.89
C HIS A 143 9.18 1.70 -9.26
N LEU A 144 8.68 2.59 -8.41
CA LEU A 144 8.81 4.04 -8.56
C LEU A 144 9.57 4.58 -7.36
N THR A 145 10.47 5.53 -7.59
CA THR A 145 10.96 6.40 -6.52
C THR A 145 9.82 7.24 -5.94
N VAL A 146 10.04 7.84 -4.76
CA VAL A 146 9.03 8.71 -4.13
C VAL A 146 8.66 9.90 -5.03
N GLU A 147 9.63 10.46 -5.74
CA GLU A 147 9.44 11.56 -6.67
C GLU A 147 8.64 11.12 -7.91
N GLU A 148 9.02 10.00 -8.54
CA GLU A 148 8.30 9.44 -9.69
C GLU A 148 6.86 9.07 -9.34
N ALA A 149 6.62 8.51 -8.15
CA ALA A 149 5.26 8.20 -7.69
C ALA A 149 4.39 9.46 -7.54
N ARG A 150 4.96 10.58 -7.10
CA ARG A 150 4.25 11.87 -7.01
C ARG A 150 3.96 12.47 -8.38
N GLU A 151 4.92 12.39 -9.29
CA GLU A 151 4.72 12.82 -10.67
C GLU A 151 3.64 11.97 -11.35
N PHE A 152 3.72 10.65 -11.22
CA PHE A 152 2.73 9.72 -11.74
C PHE A 152 1.32 10.02 -11.19
N ALA A 153 1.19 10.27 -9.89
CA ALA A 153 -0.08 10.66 -9.28
C ALA A 153 -0.64 11.97 -9.87
N THR A 154 0.23 12.93 -10.19
CA THR A 154 -0.16 14.21 -10.82
C THR A 154 -0.74 13.97 -12.21
N VAL A 155 0.00 13.25 -13.06
CA VAL A 155 -0.43 12.91 -14.43
C VAL A 155 -1.73 12.09 -14.42
N LEU A 156 -1.86 11.14 -13.49
CA LEU A 156 -3.07 10.33 -13.36
C LEU A 156 -4.29 11.17 -12.99
N ASN A 157 -4.13 12.13 -12.06
CA ASN A 157 -5.21 13.05 -11.67
C ASN A 157 -5.61 14.00 -12.81
N GLU A 158 -4.65 14.48 -13.59
CA GLU A 158 -4.92 15.29 -14.79
C GLU A 158 -5.74 14.50 -15.82
N ALA A 159 -5.36 13.24 -16.10
CA ALA A 159 -6.09 12.37 -17.01
C ALA A 159 -7.52 12.10 -16.53
N ALA A 160 -7.71 11.84 -15.23
CA ALA A 160 -9.04 11.67 -14.64
C ALA A 160 -9.89 12.94 -14.78
N SER A 161 -9.30 14.11 -14.53
CA SER A 161 -9.99 15.40 -14.66
C SER A 161 -10.42 15.67 -16.11
N LEU A 162 -9.58 15.32 -17.09
CA LEU A 162 -9.93 15.42 -18.51
C LEU A 162 -11.07 14.47 -18.89
N ALA A 163 -11.09 13.25 -18.35
CA ALA A 163 -12.15 12.28 -18.58
C ALA A 163 -13.49 12.74 -17.97
N ASP A 164 -13.48 13.29 -16.75
CA ASP A 164 -14.68 13.82 -16.10
C ASP A 164 -15.24 15.06 -16.82
N ALA A 165 -14.35 15.91 -17.35
CA ALA A 165 -14.74 17.10 -18.11
C ALA A 165 -15.36 16.76 -19.48
N ALA A 166 -15.11 15.56 -20.01
CA ALA A 166 -15.73 15.07 -21.23
C ALA A 166 -17.21 14.72 -20.96
N THR A 167 -18.05 15.76 -20.93
CA THR A 167 -19.51 15.58 -20.97
C THR A 167 -19.85 14.73 -22.20
N PRO A 168 -20.68 13.67 -22.09
CA PRO A 168 -21.09 12.93 -23.27
C PRO A 168 -21.75 13.89 -24.24
N CYS A 169 -21.28 13.89 -25.48
CA CYS A 169 -21.94 14.57 -26.58
C CYS A 169 -23.33 13.92 -26.75
N VAL A 170 -24.33 14.46 -26.07
CA VAL A 170 -25.72 14.14 -26.35
C VAL A 170 -26.00 14.73 -27.73
N THR A 171 -25.88 13.90 -28.76
CA THR A 171 -26.37 14.19 -30.10
C THR A 171 -27.89 14.22 -30.08
N SER A 172 -28.46 15.26 -29.48
CA SER A 172 -29.84 15.66 -29.74
C SER A 172 -29.87 16.45 -31.04
N GLN A 173 -30.00 15.74 -32.16
CA GLN A 173 -30.68 16.28 -33.32
C GLN A 173 -31.46 15.15 -33.99
N GLU A 174 -32.61 14.88 -33.42
CA GLU A 174 -33.72 14.22 -34.09
C GLU A 174 -34.09 15.08 -35.31
N ALA A 175 -33.89 14.53 -36.51
CA ALA A 175 -34.23 15.19 -37.75
C ALA A 175 -35.74 15.53 -37.77
N PRO A 176 -36.15 16.72 -38.22
CA PRO A 176 -37.58 17.01 -38.36
C PRO A 176 -38.19 16.03 -39.37
N ALA A 177 -39.20 15.30 -38.93
CA ALA A 177 -39.97 14.40 -39.77
C ALA A 177 -40.51 15.14 -41.01
N VAL A 178 -40.10 14.70 -42.18
CA VAL A 178 -40.65 15.15 -43.46
C VAL A 178 -42.10 14.64 -43.55
N PRO A 179 -43.11 15.51 -43.70
CA PRO A 179 -44.48 15.05 -43.87
C PRO A 179 -44.64 14.36 -45.23
N THR A 180 -44.98 13.08 -45.21
CA THR A 180 -45.38 12.32 -46.40
C THR A 180 -46.73 12.84 -46.90
N VAL A 181 -46.74 13.48 -48.07
CA VAL A 181 -47.96 13.91 -48.75
C VAL A 181 -48.63 12.68 -49.36
N ALA A 182 -49.86 12.39 -48.93
CA ALA A 182 -50.69 11.33 -49.49
C ALA A 182 -51.10 11.69 -50.93
N ALA A 183 -50.76 10.83 -51.89
CA ALA A 183 -51.25 10.92 -53.26
C ALA A 183 -52.70 10.41 -53.34
N THR A 184 -53.60 11.32 -53.69
CA THR A 184 -55.02 11.05 -53.98
C THR A 184 -55.16 10.20 -55.23
N GLN A 185 -55.95 9.12 -55.13
CA GLN A 185 -56.38 8.28 -56.26
C GLN A 185 -57.28 9.08 -57.22
N ALA A 186 -57.14 8.82 -58.52
CA ALA A 186 -58.16 9.12 -59.53
C ALA A 186 -58.43 7.86 -60.36
N ALA A 187 -59.69 7.74 -60.78
CA ALA A 187 -60.40 6.58 -61.29
C ALA A 187 -59.89 5.98 -62.61
#